data_AF-A0A4P7W2Z7-F1
#
_entry.id   AF-A0A4P7W2Z7-F1
#
_cell.length_a   1.000
_cell.length_b   1.000
_cell.length_c   1.000
_cell.angle_alpha   90.00
_cell.angle_beta   90.00
_cell.angle_gamma   90.00
#
_symmetry.space_group_name_H-M   'P 1'
#
loop_
_entity.id
_entity.type
_entity.pdbx_description
1 polymer ?
#
loop_
_entity_poly.entity_id
_entity_poly.type
_entity_poly.pdbx_seq_one_letter_code
_entity_poly.pdbx_strand_id
1 'polypeptide(L)'
;MKHRFISALASVLVAGSLFANSPKYIFYYIGDGMGMGQVMGAEAYNRTVLGNNDHLLMMQFPVSAVSTTFSASSPVTDSAAAGTALATGNKTNNGMLGMTPDSTSVTSIAKTLFDDGYGIGLVTSVYPDDATPGAFYTHVPSRSMYYEIGKDAASCGYDFIGGSNLRGIKNKKTGEKTDLMDIFAENNVRVIRGTEGFDTITSRRVLMLSPFEDRTSNIGYTIDSIPGALTLPAMTEACIKHLERNGRDRFFMMVEGGNIDHAGHANDGGTIIKEVLNFQEALKIAYDFYLAHPDETLIVVTADHETGGMGSETMPSAMTSISTTTTIRRFQRMNFLTIAEVSPAVAVPTVGTTWKNSSKINSDSGHMSLSHLNRPPC
;
A
#
# COMPACT_ATOMS: atom_id res chain seq x y z
N MET A 1 -74.28 -28.00 -10.27
CA MET A 1 -73.64 -26.79 -10.86
C MET A 1 -72.60 -26.32 -9.87
N LYS A 2 -71.35 -25.96 -10.16
CA LYS A 2 -70.47 -25.96 -11.34
C LYS A 2 -69.23 -25.21 -10.81
N HIS A 3 -68.03 -25.77 -10.95
CA HIS A 3 -66.69 -25.15 -10.74
C HIS A 3 -66.33 -24.81 -9.27
N ARG A 4 -65.10 -24.95 -8.76
CA ARG A 4 -63.74 -24.65 -9.29
C ARG A 4 -62.73 -25.52 -8.50
N PHE A 5 -62.00 -26.46 -9.10
CA PHE A 5 -60.63 -26.34 -9.63
C PHE A 5 -59.61 -25.56 -8.78
N ILE A 6 -58.57 -26.30 -8.35
CA ILE A 6 -57.14 -25.91 -8.15
C ILE A 6 -56.83 -25.11 -6.89
N SER A 7 -56.06 -25.72 -5.97
CA SER A 7 -54.77 -25.21 -5.45
C SER A 7 -54.34 -26.00 -4.21
N ALA A 8 -53.47 -27.00 -4.37
CA ALA A 8 -52.64 -27.51 -3.27
C ALA A 8 -51.44 -28.27 -3.86
N LEU A 9 -50.63 -27.58 -4.65
CA LEU A 9 -49.28 -28.04 -4.99
C LEU A 9 -48.33 -26.85 -4.87
N ALA A 10 -47.15 -27.14 -4.33
CA ALA A 10 -45.97 -26.29 -4.19
C ALA A 10 -45.96 -25.30 -3.01
N SER A 11 -45.46 -25.78 -1.88
CA SER A 11 -44.62 -24.98 -0.97
C SER A 11 -43.65 -25.91 -0.24
N VAL A 12 -42.80 -26.62 -1.00
CA VAL A 12 -41.52 -27.05 -0.44
C VAL A 12 -40.64 -25.80 -0.52
N LEU A 13 -40.57 -25.09 0.60
CA LEU A 13 -39.54 -24.08 0.82
C LEU A 13 -38.19 -24.81 0.79
N VAL A 14 -37.52 -24.77 -0.36
CA VAL A 14 -36.10 -25.05 -0.45
C VAL A 14 -35.42 -23.86 0.24
N ALA A 15 -35.22 -23.98 1.55
CA ALA A 15 -34.21 -23.21 2.26
C ALA A 15 -32.84 -23.76 1.81
N GLY A 16 -32.47 -23.45 0.57
CA GLY A 16 -31.10 -23.56 0.12
C GLY A 16 -30.34 -22.47 0.82
N SER A 17 -29.65 -22.82 1.91
CA SER A 17 -28.56 -22.01 2.43
C SER A 17 -27.61 -21.77 1.27
N LEU A 18 -27.65 -20.59 0.66
CA LEU A 18 -26.60 -20.12 -0.22
C LEU A 18 -25.37 -19.97 0.68
N PHE A 19 -24.59 -21.04 0.80
CA PHE A 19 -23.23 -20.93 1.26
C PHE A 19 -22.54 -20.04 0.23
N ALA A 20 -22.30 -18.77 0.59
CA ALA A 20 -21.41 -17.94 -0.19
C ALA A 20 -20.07 -18.68 -0.26
N ASN A 21 -19.66 -19.11 -1.45
CA ASN A 21 -18.37 -19.75 -1.63
C ASN A 21 -17.29 -18.76 -1.21
N SER A 22 -16.33 -19.22 -0.41
CA SER A 22 -15.15 -18.41 -0.08
C SER A 22 -14.46 -17.97 -1.37
N PRO A 23 -14.07 -16.69 -1.50
CA PRO A 23 -13.44 -16.19 -2.71
C PRO A 23 -12.11 -16.91 -2.95
N LYS A 24 -11.85 -17.26 -4.21
CA LYS A 24 -10.55 -17.80 -4.64
C LYS A 24 -9.51 -16.71 -4.78
N TYR A 25 -9.93 -15.52 -5.21
CA TYR A 25 -9.04 -14.40 -5.49
C TYR A 25 -9.42 -13.25 -4.58
N ILE A 26 -8.50 -12.84 -3.70
CA ILE A 26 -8.74 -11.77 -2.74
C ILE A 26 -7.74 -10.65 -3.02
N PHE A 27 -8.24 -9.51 -3.43
CA PHE A 27 -7.48 -8.29 -3.63
C PHE A 27 -7.75 -7.31 -2.50
N TYR A 28 -6.71 -6.89 -1.80
CA TYR A 28 -6.80 -5.96 -0.68
C TYR A 28 -5.96 -4.72 -0.95
N TYR A 29 -6.63 -3.64 -1.32
CA TYR A 29 -6.04 -2.36 -1.71
C TYR A 29 -6.03 -1.40 -0.52
N ILE A 30 -4.86 -0.91 -0.15
CA ILE A 30 -4.66 0.03 0.96
C ILE A 30 -3.98 1.29 0.40
N GLY A 31 -4.70 2.42 0.37
CA GLY A 31 -4.07 3.72 0.12
C GLY A 31 -3.56 4.30 1.43
N ASP A 32 -2.24 4.24 1.68
CA ASP A 32 -1.65 4.83 2.89
C ASP A 32 -1.95 6.33 2.93
N GLY A 33 -2.56 6.84 4.00
CA GLY A 33 -2.95 8.25 4.12
C GLY A 33 -4.11 8.69 3.20
N MET A 34 -4.80 7.76 2.54
CA MET A 34 -5.86 8.04 1.55
C MET A 34 -7.23 8.27 2.21
N GLY A 35 -7.37 9.35 2.96
CA GLY A 35 -8.66 9.80 3.46
C GLY A 35 -9.60 10.32 2.36
N MET A 36 -10.82 10.70 2.75
CA MET A 36 -11.81 11.22 1.80
C MET A 36 -11.38 12.54 1.13
N GLY A 37 -10.50 13.32 1.75
CA GLY A 37 -9.95 14.53 1.15
C GLY A 37 -9.14 14.25 -0.11
N GLN A 38 -8.30 13.22 -0.04
CA GLN A 38 -7.45 12.71 -1.12
C GLN A 38 -8.32 12.14 -2.25
N VAL A 39 -9.29 11.29 -1.91
CA VAL A 39 -10.25 10.71 -2.87
C VAL A 39 -11.04 11.79 -3.61
N MET A 40 -11.62 12.76 -2.88
CA MET A 40 -12.43 13.81 -3.47
C MET A 40 -11.60 14.81 -4.29
N GLY A 41 -10.36 15.08 -3.87
CA GLY A 41 -9.41 15.87 -4.65
C GLY A 41 -9.09 15.23 -6.00
N ALA A 42 -8.83 13.92 -6.00
CA ALA A 42 -8.58 13.16 -7.21
C ALA A 42 -9.83 13.06 -8.11
N GLU A 43 -11.01 12.87 -7.53
CA GLU A 43 -12.29 12.83 -8.26
C GLU A 43 -12.60 14.19 -8.92
N ALA A 44 -12.36 15.30 -8.20
CA ALA A 44 -12.50 16.63 -8.78
C ALA A 44 -11.55 16.83 -9.97
N TYR A 45 -10.31 16.36 -9.87
CA TYR A 45 -9.35 16.41 -10.96
C TYR A 45 -9.78 15.53 -12.15
N ASN A 46 -10.23 14.29 -11.88
CA ASN A 46 -10.75 13.34 -12.87
C ASN A 46 -11.87 13.97 -13.70
N ARG A 47 -12.85 14.60 -13.05
CA ARG A 47 -13.99 15.22 -13.74
C ARG A 47 -13.61 16.52 -14.45
N THR A 48 -12.90 17.42 -13.77
CA THR A 48 -12.75 18.82 -14.24
C THR A 48 -11.53 19.06 -15.11
N VAL A 49 -10.50 18.21 -14.99
CA VAL A 49 -9.24 18.35 -15.73
C VAL A 49 -9.10 17.27 -16.77
N LEU A 50 -9.34 16.00 -16.41
CA LEU A 50 -9.28 14.90 -17.38
C LEU A 50 -10.54 14.83 -18.25
N GLY A 51 -11.65 15.42 -17.81
CA GLY A 51 -12.91 15.45 -18.56
C GLY A 51 -13.62 14.10 -18.59
N ASN A 52 -13.28 13.19 -17.68
CA ASN A 52 -13.94 11.90 -17.57
C ASN A 52 -15.36 12.08 -17.01
N ASN A 53 -16.32 11.37 -17.60
CA ASN A 53 -17.71 11.37 -17.13
C ASN A 53 -17.93 10.39 -15.98
N ASP A 54 -17.19 9.29 -15.99
CA ASP A 54 -17.28 8.27 -14.94
C ASP A 54 -16.48 8.68 -13.71
N HIS A 55 -17.02 8.37 -12.54
CA HIS A 55 -16.35 8.56 -11.25
C HIS A 55 -15.10 7.68 -11.14
N LEU A 56 -14.21 7.98 -10.20
CA LEU A 56 -13.14 7.06 -9.86
C LEU A 56 -13.70 5.65 -9.57
N LEU A 57 -13.06 4.60 -10.11
CA LEU A 57 -13.49 3.21 -10.03
C LEU A 57 -13.78 2.77 -8.60
N MET A 58 -12.92 3.13 -7.64
CA MET A 58 -13.11 2.81 -6.22
C MET A 58 -14.41 3.39 -5.62
N MET A 59 -14.95 4.48 -6.19
CA MET A 59 -16.21 5.09 -5.76
C MET A 59 -17.45 4.43 -6.39
N GLN A 60 -17.25 3.52 -7.34
CA GLN A 60 -18.33 2.80 -8.04
C GLN A 60 -18.61 1.42 -7.43
N PHE A 61 -17.88 1.03 -6.38
CA PHE A 61 -18.06 -0.27 -5.74
C PHE A 61 -19.45 -0.36 -5.08
N PRO A 62 -20.09 -1.55 -5.10
CA PRO A 62 -21.50 -1.70 -4.72
C PRO A 62 -21.76 -1.49 -3.22
N VAL A 63 -20.71 -1.56 -2.40
CA VAL A 63 -20.79 -1.40 -0.94
C VAL A 63 -19.72 -0.42 -0.50
N SER A 64 -20.10 0.52 0.37
CA SER A 64 -19.20 1.47 1.01
C SER A 64 -19.50 1.56 2.49
N ALA A 65 -18.45 1.73 3.29
CA ALA A 65 -18.54 1.83 4.75
C ALA A 65 -17.54 2.87 5.28
N VAL A 66 -17.73 3.27 6.53
CA VAL A 66 -16.79 4.13 7.26
C VAL A 66 -16.14 3.29 8.35
N SER A 67 -14.83 3.44 8.52
CA SER A 67 -14.04 2.73 9.53
C SER A 67 -13.31 3.71 10.44
N THR A 68 -13.25 3.39 11.73
CA THR A 68 -12.46 4.16 12.72
C THR A 68 -11.05 3.62 12.81
N THR A 69 -10.05 4.49 12.71
CA THR A 69 -8.64 4.08 12.53
C THR A 69 -7.77 4.18 13.77
N PHE A 70 -8.25 4.71 14.90
CA PHE A 70 -7.47 4.87 16.14
C PHE A 70 -6.66 3.62 16.56
N SER A 71 -5.53 3.80 17.22
CA SER A 71 -4.71 2.70 17.74
C SER A 71 -4.97 2.45 19.23
N ALA A 72 -4.41 1.38 19.79
CA ALA A 72 -4.54 1.11 21.22
C ALA A 72 -3.86 2.16 22.11
N SER A 73 -2.84 2.84 21.58
CA SER A 73 -2.06 3.85 22.30
C SER A 73 -2.47 5.30 21.99
N SER A 74 -3.27 5.56 20.96
CA SER A 74 -3.53 6.92 20.47
C SER A 74 -4.83 7.04 19.69
N PRO A 75 -5.56 8.18 19.81
CA PRO A 75 -6.69 8.48 18.93
C PRO A 75 -6.29 8.64 17.46
N VAL A 76 -5.00 8.92 17.19
CA VAL A 76 -4.41 9.01 15.84
C VAL A 76 -3.42 7.86 15.68
N THR A 77 -3.73 6.94 14.76
CA THR A 77 -2.87 5.79 14.44
C THR A 77 -1.66 6.19 13.62
N ASP A 78 -0.66 5.32 13.57
CA ASP A 78 0.32 5.28 12.48
C ASP A 78 0.04 4.07 11.57
N SER A 79 0.73 3.99 10.43
CA SER A 79 0.59 2.86 9.47
C SER A 79 0.91 1.50 10.07
N ALA A 80 1.76 1.41 11.10
CA ALA A 80 2.09 0.13 11.74
C ALA A 80 0.91 -0.42 12.56
N ALA A 81 0.32 0.42 13.42
CA ALA A 81 -0.84 0.00 14.20
C ALA A 81 -2.07 -0.23 13.33
N ALA A 82 -2.27 0.62 12.31
CA ALA A 82 -3.37 0.47 11.37
C ALA A 82 -3.19 -0.78 10.49
N GLY A 83 -2.01 -0.97 9.89
CA GLY A 83 -1.65 -2.17 9.13
C GLY A 83 -1.83 -3.45 9.95
N THR A 84 -1.41 -3.47 11.22
CA THR A 84 -1.64 -4.62 12.12
C THR A 84 -3.13 -4.89 12.32
N ALA A 85 -3.94 -3.84 12.54
CA ALA A 85 -5.38 -4.01 12.69
C ALA A 85 -6.04 -4.52 11.40
N LEU A 86 -5.64 -4.00 10.24
CA LEU A 86 -6.14 -4.42 8.92
C LEU A 86 -5.72 -5.85 8.58
N ALA A 87 -4.51 -6.26 8.97
CA ALA A 87 -3.97 -7.58 8.68
C ALA A 87 -4.48 -8.65 9.66
N THR A 88 -4.75 -8.32 10.92
CA THR A 88 -4.96 -9.32 11.99
C THR A 88 -6.30 -9.18 12.73
N GLY A 89 -7.03 -8.09 12.54
CA GLY A 89 -8.23 -7.77 13.32
C GLY A 89 -7.97 -7.31 14.76
N ASN A 90 -6.70 -7.12 15.16
CA ASN A 90 -6.32 -6.71 16.52
C ASN A 90 -5.75 -5.29 16.53
N LYS A 91 -6.22 -4.45 17.47
CA LYS A 91 -5.60 -3.14 17.73
C LYS A 91 -4.26 -3.34 18.43
N THR A 92 -3.28 -2.49 18.10
CA THR A 92 -1.97 -2.46 18.75
C THR A 92 -1.51 -1.02 19.01
N ASN A 93 -0.35 -0.84 19.66
CA ASN A 93 0.26 0.47 19.88
C ASN A 93 0.93 0.99 18.61
N ASN A 94 1.01 2.31 18.45
CA ASN A 94 1.70 2.92 17.32
C ASN A 94 3.13 2.40 17.22
N GLY A 95 3.54 2.06 15.98
CA GLY A 95 4.86 1.53 15.69
C GLY A 95 5.01 0.01 15.87
N MET A 96 4.04 -0.73 16.38
CA MET A 96 4.12 -2.20 16.49
C MET A 96 3.56 -2.89 15.24
N LEU A 97 4.17 -4.02 14.83
CA LEU A 97 3.75 -4.81 13.68
C LEU A 97 3.41 -6.24 14.11
N GLY A 98 2.21 -6.71 13.77
CA GLY A 98 1.80 -8.11 13.95
C GLY A 98 1.76 -8.58 15.40
N MET A 99 1.59 -7.68 16.36
CA MET A 99 1.53 -8.01 17.79
C MET A 99 0.47 -7.19 18.50
N THR A 100 -0.12 -7.69 19.59
CA THR A 100 -0.99 -6.94 20.50
C THR A 100 -0.21 -5.91 21.34
N PRO A 101 -0.87 -4.99 22.08
CA PRO A 101 -0.21 -3.98 22.91
C PRO A 101 0.72 -4.53 24.00
N ASP A 102 0.49 -5.77 24.45
CA ASP A 102 1.34 -6.50 25.39
C ASP A 102 2.47 -7.31 24.72
N SER A 103 2.71 -7.07 23.42
CA SER A 103 3.74 -7.72 22.61
C SER A 103 3.52 -9.23 22.41
N THR A 104 2.26 -9.69 22.38
CA THR A 104 1.93 -11.06 21.95
C THR A 104 1.73 -11.08 20.44
N SER A 105 2.40 -11.98 19.72
CA SER A 105 2.23 -12.12 18.26
C SER A 105 0.78 -12.48 17.89
N VAL A 106 0.29 -11.90 16.81
CA VAL A 106 -1.04 -12.18 16.23
C VAL A 106 -0.92 -12.57 14.77
N THR A 107 -1.70 -13.56 14.35
CA THR A 107 -1.66 -14.11 12.99
C THR A 107 -2.35 -13.18 12.00
N SER A 108 -1.70 -12.91 10.87
CA SER A 108 -2.29 -12.14 9.78
C SER A 108 -3.23 -12.98 8.92
N ILE A 109 -4.14 -12.31 8.21
CA ILE A 109 -4.99 -12.94 7.21
C ILE A 109 -4.16 -13.54 6.06
N ALA A 110 -3.05 -12.91 5.69
CA ALA A 110 -2.13 -13.44 4.70
C ALA A 110 -1.52 -14.77 5.16
N LYS A 111 -1.11 -14.88 6.43
CA LYS A 111 -0.61 -16.13 6.99
C LYS A 111 -1.69 -17.21 7.05
N THR A 112 -2.89 -16.83 7.49
CA THR A 112 -4.03 -17.77 7.54
C THR A 112 -4.33 -18.34 6.15
N LEU A 113 -4.42 -17.48 5.14
CA LEU A 113 -4.68 -17.89 3.76
C LEU A 113 -3.52 -18.68 3.16
N PHE A 114 -2.27 -18.35 3.52
CA PHE A 114 -1.09 -19.13 3.12
C PHE A 114 -1.16 -20.57 3.62
N ASP A 115 -1.53 -20.76 4.89
CA ASP A 115 -1.72 -22.09 5.48
C ASP A 115 -2.86 -22.87 4.84
N ASP A 116 -3.89 -22.15 4.38
CA ASP A 116 -5.02 -22.70 3.61
C ASP A 116 -4.68 -22.95 2.13
N GLY A 117 -3.43 -22.72 1.72
CA GLY A 117 -2.90 -23.05 0.40
C GLY A 117 -2.99 -21.93 -0.65
N TYR A 118 -3.46 -20.74 -0.29
CA TYR A 118 -3.48 -19.58 -1.19
C TYR A 118 -2.06 -19.19 -1.58
N GLY A 119 -1.89 -18.70 -2.81
CA GLY A 119 -0.71 -17.91 -3.16
C GLY A 119 -0.77 -16.55 -2.48
N ILE A 120 0.38 -16.03 -2.03
CA ILE A 120 0.43 -14.72 -1.36
C ILE A 120 1.32 -13.75 -2.14
N GLY A 121 0.75 -12.58 -2.45
CA GLY A 121 1.43 -11.47 -3.09
C GLY A 121 1.29 -10.18 -2.29
N LEU A 122 2.39 -9.46 -2.04
CA LEU A 122 2.37 -8.14 -1.39
C LEU A 122 3.08 -7.14 -2.29
N VAL A 123 2.44 -6.03 -2.61
CA VAL A 123 2.99 -4.99 -3.49
C VAL A 123 2.83 -3.64 -2.82
N THR A 124 3.87 -2.82 -2.85
CA THR A 124 3.83 -1.44 -2.32
C THR A 124 4.60 -0.47 -3.20
N SER A 125 4.17 0.79 -3.27
CA SER A 125 4.98 1.85 -3.89
C SER A 125 6.16 2.32 -3.04
N VAL A 126 6.24 1.91 -1.77
CA VAL A 126 7.31 2.25 -0.83
C VAL A 126 8.18 1.02 -0.54
N TYR A 127 8.80 0.94 0.63
CA TYR A 127 9.67 -0.20 0.97
C TYR A 127 8.84 -1.45 1.30
N PRO A 128 9.21 -2.64 0.80
CA PRO A 128 8.59 -3.87 1.24
C PRO A 128 8.76 -4.14 2.74
N ASP A 129 9.83 -3.62 3.37
CA ASP A 129 10.08 -3.68 4.82
C ASP A 129 9.60 -2.43 5.58
N ASP A 130 8.62 -1.70 5.02
CA ASP A 130 7.82 -0.70 5.76
C ASP A 130 6.65 -1.34 6.51
N ALA A 131 5.91 -0.51 7.25
CA ALA A 131 4.89 -0.94 8.17
C ALA A 131 3.70 -1.66 7.54
N THR A 132 3.07 -1.07 6.52
CA THR A 132 1.85 -1.63 5.91
C THR A 132 2.09 -3.04 5.34
N PRO A 133 3.11 -3.29 4.49
CA PRO A 133 3.43 -4.65 4.05
C PRO A 133 3.94 -5.50 5.21
N GLY A 134 4.80 -4.95 6.08
CA GLY A 134 5.36 -5.64 7.24
C GLY A 134 4.31 -6.27 8.14
N ALA A 135 3.21 -5.57 8.39
CA ALA A 135 2.11 -6.06 9.24
C ALA A 135 1.49 -7.38 8.77
N PHE A 136 1.68 -7.78 7.49
CA PHE A 136 1.18 -9.05 6.98
C PHE A 136 2.11 -10.24 7.23
N TYR A 137 3.38 -10.02 7.57
CA TYR A 137 4.37 -11.12 7.65
C TYR A 137 5.37 -11.06 8.82
N THR A 138 5.43 -9.98 9.59
CA THR A 138 6.40 -9.82 10.70
C THR A 138 5.71 -9.63 12.05
N HIS A 139 6.46 -9.91 13.12
CA HIS A 139 6.06 -9.68 14.51
C HIS A 139 7.16 -8.93 15.24
N VAL A 140 7.10 -7.60 15.25
CA VAL A 140 8.12 -6.76 15.88
C VAL A 140 7.52 -5.65 16.75
N PRO A 141 8.15 -5.32 17.90
CA PRO A 141 7.70 -4.23 18.75
C PRO A 141 7.97 -2.84 18.14
N SER A 142 8.72 -2.76 17.04
CA SER A 142 9.00 -1.49 16.38
C SER A 142 9.14 -1.64 14.86
N ARG A 143 8.38 -0.84 14.12
CA ARG A 143 8.46 -0.67 12.65
C ARG A 143 9.83 -0.19 12.16
N SER A 144 10.70 0.30 13.06
CA SER A 144 12.08 0.67 12.73
C SER A 144 13.05 -0.52 12.68
N MET A 145 12.60 -1.74 12.99
CA MET A 145 13.41 -2.97 12.97
C MET A 145 13.56 -3.54 11.54
N TYR A 146 13.89 -2.69 10.56
CA TYR A 146 13.88 -3.01 9.13
C TYR A 146 14.69 -4.27 8.76
N TYR A 147 15.82 -4.52 9.44
CA TYR A 147 16.61 -5.73 9.21
C TYR A 147 15.86 -7.00 9.62
N GLU A 148 15.19 -7.00 10.79
CA GLU A 148 14.37 -8.14 11.22
C GLU A 148 13.13 -8.31 10.35
N ILE A 149 12.46 -7.20 10.00
CA ILE A 149 11.32 -7.20 9.07
C ILE A 149 11.76 -7.82 7.72
N GLY A 150 12.91 -7.42 7.18
CA GLY A 150 13.46 -8.00 5.96
C GLY A 150 13.76 -9.50 6.06
N LYS A 151 14.26 -9.97 7.22
CA LYS A 151 14.48 -11.40 7.48
C LYS A 151 13.18 -12.19 7.51
N ASP A 152 12.14 -11.63 8.11
CA ASP A 152 10.80 -12.22 8.12
C ASP A 152 10.23 -12.25 6.70
N ALA A 153 10.38 -11.18 5.91
CA ALA A 153 10.01 -11.18 4.49
C ALA A 153 10.75 -12.27 3.69
N ALA A 154 12.04 -12.49 3.95
CA ALA A 154 12.81 -13.54 3.31
C ALA A 154 12.31 -14.95 3.70
N SER A 155 11.86 -15.16 4.93
CA SER A 155 11.48 -16.47 5.45
C SER A 155 9.97 -16.78 5.41
N CYS A 156 9.11 -15.77 5.14
CA CYS A 156 7.64 -15.88 5.22
C CYS A 156 6.97 -16.93 4.31
N GLY A 157 7.68 -17.44 3.31
CA GLY A 157 7.16 -18.40 2.33
C GLY A 157 6.31 -17.80 1.20
N TYR A 158 6.01 -16.50 1.23
CA TYR A 158 5.14 -15.85 0.24
C TYR A 158 5.75 -15.88 -1.17
N ASP A 159 4.87 -15.92 -2.18
CA ASP A 159 5.22 -16.11 -3.59
C ASP A 159 5.81 -14.83 -4.20
N PHE A 160 5.28 -13.67 -3.86
CA PHE A 160 5.70 -12.40 -4.44
C PHE A 160 5.69 -11.27 -3.41
N ILE A 161 6.79 -10.53 -3.33
CA ILE A 161 6.89 -9.26 -2.60
C ILE A 161 7.46 -8.22 -3.55
N GLY A 162 6.82 -7.06 -3.69
CA GLY A 162 7.20 -6.00 -4.62
C GLY A 162 7.25 -4.62 -3.97
N GLY A 163 8.28 -3.83 -4.27
CA GLY A 163 8.33 -2.42 -3.88
C GLY A 163 9.59 -1.67 -4.29
N SER A 164 9.96 -0.64 -3.54
CA SER A 164 11.11 0.23 -3.84
C SER A 164 12.44 -0.48 -3.60
N ASN A 165 13.08 -0.26 -2.46
CA ASN A 165 14.26 -0.97 -2.02
C ASN A 165 13.95 -1.59 -0.65
N LEU A 166 14.94 -2.17 0.01
CA LEU A 166 14.81 -2.59 1.41
C LEU A 166 15.62 -1.66 2.29
N ARG A 167 15.05 -1.17 3.39
CA ARG A 167 15.81 -0.38 4.38
C ARG A 167 16.81 -1.24 5.13
N GLY A 168 16.47 -2.50 5.39
CA GLY A 168 17.28 -3.46 6.15
C GLY A 168 18.61 -3.86 5.52
N ILE A 169 18.88 -3.50 4.25
CA ILE A 169 20.15 -3.81 3.57
C ILE A 169 21.33 -2.96 4.08
N LYS A 170 21.03 -1.90 4.83
CA LYS A 170 22.02 -1.06 5.49
C LYS A 170 21.67 -0.90 6.97
N ASN A 171 22.68 -0.97 7.82
CA ASN A 171 22.52 -0.63 9.23
C ASN A 171 22.12 0.83 9.37
N LYS A 172 21.00 1.11 10.06
CA LYS A 172 20.47 2.47 10.23
C LYS A 172 21.45 3.43 10.91
N LYS A 173 22.34 2.93 11.78
CA LYS A 173 23.30 3.75 12.54
C LYS A 173 24.64 3.90 11.84
N THR A 174 25.20 2.82 11.31
CA THR A 174 26.55 2.82 10.73
C THR A 174 26.55 3.03 9.21
N GLY A 175 25.43 2.78 8.54
CA GLY A 175 25.32 2.82 7.08
C GLY A 175 25.97 1.61 6.38
N GLU A 176 26.58 0.70 7.13
CA GLU A 176 27.24 -0.49 6.61
C GLU A 176 26.22 -1.47 6.03
N LYS A 177 26.63 -2.16 4.96
CA LYS A 177 25.80 -3.18 4.32
C LYS A 177 25.58 -4.36 5.26
N THR A 178 24.35 -4.87 5.32
CA THR A 178 24.01 -6.10 6.04
C THR A 178 24.06 -7.31 5.10
N ASP A 179 23.94 -8.51 5.67
CA ASP A 179 23.80 -9.79 4.96
C ASP A 179 22.37 -10.04 4.46
N LEU A 180 21.45 -9.07 4.55
CA LEU A 180 20.02 -9.29 4.26
C LEU A 180 19.78 -9.84 2.84
N MET A 181 20.53 -9.37 1.84
CA MET A 181 20.40 -9.88 0.47
C MET A 181 20.85 -11.34 0.34
N ASP A 182 21.83 -11.75 1.14
CA ASP A 182 22.30 -13.13 1.20
C ASP A 182 21.22 -14.02 1.87
N ILE A 183 20.55 -13.52 2.91
CA ILE A 183 19.42 -14.20 3.56
C ILE A 183 18.25 -14.45 2.59
N PHE A 184 17.92 -13.49 1.71
CA PHE A 184 16.93 -13.72 0.64
C PHE A 184 17.35 -14.85 -0.31
N ALA A 185 18.64 -14.89 -0.70
CA ALA A 185 19.16 -15.95 -1.57
C ALA A 185 19.13 -17.32 -0.87
N GLU A 186 19.53 -17.40 0.40
CA GLU A 186 19.48 -18.62 1.22
C GLU A 186 18.04 -19.15 1.38
N ASN A 187 17.05 -18.26 1.41
CA ASN A 187 15.63 -18.61 1.44
C ASN A 187 15.00 -18.89 0.06
N ASN A 188 15.84 -19.05 -0.97
CA ASN A 188 15.44 -19.30 -2.36
C ASN A 188 14.48 -18.24 -2.93
N VAL A 189 14.64 -16.98 -2.50
CA VAL A 189 13.88 -15.85 -3.04
C VAL A 189 14.69 -15.21 -4.16
N ARG A 190 14.12 -15.20 -5.37
CA ARG A 190 14.74 -14.54 -6.51
C ARG A 190 14.52 -13.04 -6.42
N VAL A 191 15.59 -12.30 -6.15
CA VAL A 191 15.57 -10.84 -6.23
C VAL A 191 15.70 -10.40 -7.69
N ILE A 192 14.82 -9.49 -8.11
CA ILE A 192 14.86 -8.82 -9.41
C ILE A 192 14.67 -7.31 -9.26
N ARG A 193 15.05 -6.55 -10.29
CA ARG A 193 14.91 -5.11 -10.33
C ARG A 193 14.19 -4.67 -11.59
N GLY A 194 13.08 -3.97 -11.43
CA GLY A 194 12.18 -3.61 -12.53
C GLY A 194 11.42 -4.81 -13.11
N THR A 195 10.81 -4.61 -14.26
CA THR A 195 10.00 -5.61 -14.98
C THR A 195 10.76 -6.31 -16.10
N GLU A 196 11.97 -5.86 -16.43
CA GLU A 196 12.77 -6.45 -17.50
C GLU A 196 13.13 -7.92 -17.17
N GLY A 197 12.85 -8.82 -18.12
CA GLY A 197 13.11 -10.26 -17.95
C GLY A 197 12.18 -10.98 -16.98
N PHE A 198 11.20 -10.28 -16.39
CA PHE A 198 10.26 -10.85 -15.42
C PHE A 198 9.49 -12.09 -15.94
N ASP A 199 9.11 -12.08 -17.22
CA ASP A 199 8.35 -13.16 -17.84
C ASP A 199 9.13 -14.48 -17.92
N THR A 200 10.47 -14.43 -17.80
CA THR A 200 11.35 -15.60 -17.89
C THR A 200 11.66 -16.26 -16.53
N ILE A 201 11.21 -15.65 -15.43
CA ILE A 201 11.50 -16.15 -14.08
C ILE A 201 10.68 -17.41 -13.80
N THR A 202 11.35 -18.44 -13.31
CA THR A 202 10.73 -19.72 -12.90
C THR A 202 10.78 -19.97 -11.39
N SER A 203 11.45 -19.09 -10.64
CA SER A 203 11.53 -19.20 -9.18
C SER A 203 10.16 -19.01 -8.55
N ARG A 204 9.77 -19.91 -7.65
CA ARG A 204 8.48 -19.82 -6.93
C ARG A 204 8.35 -18.52 -6.14
N ARG A 205 9.43 -18.05 -5.52
CA ARG A 205 9.44 -16.87 -4.66
C ARG A 205 10.22 -15.74 -5.31
N VAL A 206 9.63 -14.57 -5.41
CA VAL A 206 10.23 -13.38 -6.03
C VAL A 206 10.16 -12.17 -5.10
N LEU A 207 11.27 -11.45 -5.00
CA LEU A 207 11.33 -10.09 -4.48
C LEU A 207 11.59 -9.13 -5.65
N MET A 208 10.60 -8.35 -6.05
CA MET A 208 10.73 -7.32 -7.08
C MET A 208 11.04 -5.97 -6.43
N LEU A 209 12.17 -5.38 -6.82
CA LEU A 209 12.60 -4.07 -6.34
C LEU A 209 12.63 -3.05 -7.49
N SER A 210 12.71 -1.78 -7.13
CA SER A 210 12.98 -0.67 -8.05
C SER A 210 14.25 -0.91 -8.87
N PRO A 211 14.26 -0.53 -10.17
CA PRO A 211 15.47 -0.51 -10.99
C PRO A 211 16.49 0.53 -10.51
N PHE A 212 16.08 1.52 -9.72
CA PHE A 212 16.94 2.57 -9.19
C PHE A 212 17.33 2.26 -7.74
N GLU A 213 18.59 1.90 -7.51
CA GLU A 213 19.09 1.57 -6.16
C GLU A 213 19.32 2.81 -5.28
N ASP A 214 19.60 3.96 -5.91
CA ASP A 214 19.86 5.25 -5.27
C ASP A 214 18.57 5.93 -4.77
N ARG A 215 17.44 5.66 -5.43
CA ARG A 215 16.10 6.03 -4.97
C ARG A 215 15.57 4.97 -4.03
N THR A 216 15.71 5.23 -2.74
CA THR A 216 15.38 4.25 -1.71
C THR A 216 13.96 4.40 -1.19
N SER A 217 13.46 5.63 -1.01
CA SER A 217 12.21 5.88 -0.26
C SER A 217 10.94 5.33 -0.89
N ASN A 218 10.90 5.28 -2.22
CA ASN A 218 9.76 4.84 -2.99
C ASN A 218 10.18 4.51 -4.43
N ILE A 219 9.26 3.98 -5.22
CA ILE A 219 9.46 3.68 -6.64
C ILE A 219 9.53 4.93 -7.54
N GLY A 220 9.47 6.13 -6.96
CA GLY A 220 9.28 7.42 -7.64
C GLY A 220 7.84 7.90 -7.54
N TYR A 221 7.64 9.22 -7.51
CA TYR A 221 6.30 9.79 -7.62
C TYR A 221 5.84 9.78 -9.09
N THR A 222 4.57 9.45 -9.28
CA THR A 222 3.86 9.40 -10.56
C THR A 222 3.93 10.74 -11.28
N ILE A 223 3.83 11.85 -10.55
CA ILE A 223 3.89 13.20 -11.14
C ILE A 223 5.23 13.49 -11.82
N ASP A 224 6.32 12.90 -11.32
CA ASP A 224 7.68 13.13 -11.84
C ASP A 224 7.89 12.42 -13.19
N SER A 225 7.04 11.45 -13.54
CA SER A 225 7.09 10.72 -14.82
C SER A 225 8.49 10.18 -15.15
N ILE A 226 9.19 9.65 -14.14
CA ILE A 226 10.59 9.22 -14.25
C ILE A 226 10.69 8.07 -15.27
N PRO A 227 11.44 8.23 -16.38
CA PRO A 227 11.58 7.18 -17.38
C PRO A 227 12.19 5.91 -16.79
N GLY A 228 11.57 4.77 -17.03
CA GLY A 228 12.02 3.48 -16.53
C GLY A 228 11.76 3.23 -15.04
N ALA A 229 11.08 4.15 -14.34
CA ALA A 229 10.62 3.88 -12.98
C ALA A 229 9.58 2.75 -12.95
N LEU A 230 9.63 1.98 -11.86
CA LEU A 230 8.61 1.00 -11.57
C LEU A 230 7.31 1.73 -11.20
N THR A 231 6.16 1.18 -11.57
CA THR A 231 4.85 1.75 -11.23
C THR A 231 4.03 0.74 -10.43
N LEU A 232 3.10 1.23 -9.61
CA LEU A 232 2.21 0.37 -8.83
C LEU A 232 1.34 -0.53 -9.72
N PRO A 233 0.77 -0.04 -10.85
CA PRO A 233 0.09 -0.90 -11.82
C PRO A 233 0.99 -2.00 -12.40
N ALA A 234 2.24 -1.67 -12.78
CA ALA A 234 3.15 -2.66 -13.36
C ALA A 234 3.53 -3.77 -12.35
N MET A 235 3.77 -3.42 -11.09
CA MET A 235 3.99 -4.42 -10.04
C MET A 235 2.74 -5.25 -9.75
N THR A 236 1.56 -4.63 -9.82
CA THR A 236 0.29 -5.33 -9.63
C THR A 236 0.10 -6.40 -10.71
N GLU A 237 0.27 -6.02 -11.97
CA GLU A 237 0.19 -6.96 -13.10
C GLU A 237 1.25 -8.07 -12.98
N ALA A 238 2.48 -7.71 -12.63
CA ALA A 238 3.56 -8.69 -12.44
C ALA A 238 3.22 -9.71 -11.34
N CYS A 239 2.71 -9.25 -10.20
CA CYS A 239 2.33 -10.11 -9.08
C CYS A 239 1.21 -11.10 -9.48
N ILE A 240 0.15 -10.64 -10.15
CA ILE A 240 -0.93 -11.50 -10.63
C ILE A 240 -0.37 -12.57 -11.59
N LYS A 241 0.40 -12.15 -12.61
CA LYS A 241 1.05 -13.07 -13.55
C LYS A 241 1.98 -14.07 -12.87
N HIS A 242 2.65 -13.68 -11.79
CA HIS A 242 3.50 -14.58 -11.00
C HIS A 242 2.69 -15.68 -10.32
N LEU A 243 1.62 -15.28 -9.63
CA LEU A 243 0.74 -16.18 -8.89
C LEU A 243 0.09 -17.19 -9.85
N GLU A 244 -0.42 -16.74 -10.99
CA GLU A 244 -1.00 -17.59 -12.03
C GLU A 244 0.02 -18.57 -12.63
N ARG A 245 1.23 -18.10 -13.00
CA ARG A 245 2.29 -18.96 -13.55
C ARG A 245 2.77 -20.02 -12.56
N ASN A 246 2.73 -19.71 -11.27
CA ASN A 246 3.05 -20.67 -10.20
C ASN A 246 1.91 -21.68 -9.94
N GLY A 247 0.88 -21.69 -10.78
CA GLY A 247 -0.25 -22.62 -10.69
C GLY A 247 -1.13 -22.38 -9.48
N ARG A 248 -1.14 -21.15 -8.93
CA ARG A 248 -2.03 -20.79 -7.82
C ARG A 248 -3.44 -20.61 -8.38
N ASP A 249 -4.33 -21.53 -8.03
CA ASP A 249 -5.76 -21.48 -8.36
C ASP A 249 -6.56 -20.62 -7.36
N ARG A 250 -5.91 -20.15 -6.30
CA ARG A 250 -6.40 -19.20 -5.29
C ARG A 250 -5.25 -18.33 -4.80
N PHE A 251 -5.49 -17.04 -4.60
CA PHE A 251 -4.48 -16.14 -4.04
C PHE A 251 -5.06 -14.98 -3.24
N PHE A 252 -4.24 -14.47 -2.32
CA PHE A 252 -4.43 -13.21 -1.63
C PHE A 252 -3.35 -12.24 -2.08
N MET A 253 -3.77 -11.05 -2.46
CA MET A 253 -2.89 -10.00 -2.92
C MET A 253 -3.18 -8.69 -2.20
N MET A 254 -2.21 -8.17 -1.46
CA MET A 254 -2.28 -6.82 -0.89
C MET A 254 -1.52 -5.83 -1.78
N VAL A 255 -2.14 -4.70 -2.08
CA VAL A 255 -1.56 -3.62 -2.89
C VAL A 255 -1.62 -2.31 -2.12
N GLU A 256 -0.47 -1.70 -1.89
CA GLU A 256 -0.32 -0.47 -1.14
C GLU A 256 0.09 0.72 -2.03
N GLY A 257 -0.73 1.78 -1.99
CA GLY A 257 -0.39 3.10 -2.52
C GLY A 257 0.33 3.98 -1.49
N GLY A 258 1.51 3.56 -1.03
CA GLY A 258 2.24 4.21 0.09
C GLY A 258 2.73 5.64 -0.18
N ASN A 259 2.85 6.03 -1.46
CA ASN A 259 3.26 7.38 -1.83
C ASN A 259 2.21 8.45 -1.53
N ILE A 260 0.93 8.07 -1.36
CA ILE A 260 -0.16 9.00 -1.05
C ILE A 260 0.12 9.67 0.31
N ASP A 261 0.46 8.90 1.32
CA ASP A 261 0.86 9.37 2.65
C ASP A 261 2.11 10.24 2.60
N HIS A 262 3.17 9.79 1.93
CA HIS A 262 4.41 10.55 1.83
C HIS A 262 4.18 11.93 1.19
N ALA A 263 3.33 12.03 0.17
CA ALA A 263 2.94 13.29 -0.44
C ALA A 263 2.03 14.12 0.47
N GLY A 264 1.16 13.46 1.25
CA GLY A 264 0.35 14.04 2.32
C GLY A 264 1.20 14.73 3.39
N HIS A 265 2.21 14.04 3.90
CA HIS A 265 3.16 14.60 4.87
C HIS A 265 3.96 15.79 4.30
N ALA A 266 4.21 15.80 2.99
CA ALA A 266 4.85 16.93 2.30
C ALA A 266 3.89 18.09 1.99
N ASN A 267 2.58 17.94 2.27
CA ASN A 267 1.52 18.86 1.85
C ASN A 267 1.52 19.15 0.34
N ASP A 268 1.87 18.15 -0.49
CA ASP A 268 1.91 18.27 -1.94
C ASP A 268 0.63 17.72 -2.57
N GLY A 269 -0.42 18.56 -2.62
CA GLY A 269 -1.72 18.19 -3.18
C GLY A 269 -1.67 17.76 -4.66
N GLY A 270 -0.71 18.25 -5.44
CA GLY A 270 -0.56 17.84 -6.84
C GLY A 270 -0.07 16.40 -6.95
N THR A 271 0.95 16.06 -6.16
CA THR A 271 1.48 14.70 -6.07
C THR A 271 0.46 13.74 -5.48
N ILE A 272 -0.24 14.10 -4.38
CA ILE A 272 -1.31 13.29 -3.79
C ILE A 272 -2.34 12.87 -4.84
N ILE A 273 -2.86 13.83 -5.63
CA ILE A 273 -3.85 13.54 -6.68
C ILE A 273 -3.30 12.54 -7.71
N LYS A 274 -2.04 12.71 -8.13
CA LYS A 274 -1.41 11.81 -9.10
C LYS A 274 -1.18 10.41 -8.53
N GLU A 275 -0.84 10.29 -7.25
CA GLU A 275 -0.69 9.00 -6.58
C GLU A 275 -2.03 8.27 -6.38
N VAL A 276 -3.11 8.99 -6.06
CA VAL A 276 -4.46 8.38 -6.00
C VAL A 276 -4.89 7.85 -7.38
N LEU A 277 -4.58 8.57 -8.47
CA LEU A 277 -4.85 8.09 -9.82
C LEU A 277 -3.99 6.86 -10.18
N ASN A 278 -2.70 6.85 -9.80
CA ASN A 278 -1.83 5.69 -9.97
C ASN A 278 -2.32 4.46 -9.20
N PHE A 279 -2.80 4.66 -7.96
CA PHE A 279 -3.45 3.62 -7.17
C PHE A 279 -4.74 3.09 -7.81
N GLN A 280 -5.56 3.98 -8.38
CA GLN A 280 -6.73 3.59 -9.16
C GLN A 280 -6.37 2.75 -10.39
N GLU A 281 -5.33 3.11 -11.14
CA GLU A 281 -4.90 2.32 -12.30
C GLU A 281 -4.48 0.90 -11.88
N ALA A 282 -3.84 0.77 -10.72
CA ALA A 282 -3.54 -0.53 -10.14
C ALA A 282 -4.81 -1.29 -9.75
N LEU A 283 -5.81 -0.62 -9.15
CA LEU A 283 -7.11 -1.20 -8.83
C LEU A 283 -7.86 -1.67 -10.09
N LYS A 284 -7.74 -0.93 -11.19
CA LYS A 284 -8.37 -1.29 -12.46
C LYS A 284 -7.90 -2.66 -12.96
N ILE A 285 -6.63 -3.02 -12.76
CA ILE A 285 -6.10 -4.33 -13.14
C ILE A 285 -6.81 -5.45 -12.34
N ALA A 286 -6.99 -5.29 -11.03
CA ALA A 286 -7.73 -6.25 -10.22
C ALA A 286 -9.23 -6.28 -10.58
N TYR A 287 -9.81 -5.14 -10.94
CA TYR A 287 -11.20 -5.08 -11.40
C TYR A 287 -11.40 -5.78 -12.75
N ASP A 288 -10.48 -5.59 -13.69
CA ASP A 288 -10.50 -6.28 -14.98
C ASP A 288 -10.37 -7.80 -14.78
N PHE A 289 -9.55 -8.25 -13.81
CA PHE A 289 -9.50 -9.65 -13.37
C PHE A 289 -10.86 -10.11 -12.80
N TYR A 290 -11.47 -9.32 -11.91
CA TYR A 290 -12.80 -9.60 -11.36
C TYR A 290 -13.86 -9.76 -12.46
N LEU A 291 -13.82 -8.97 -13.54
CA LEU A 291 -14.77 -9.10 -14.64
C LEU A 291 -14.69 -10.46 -15.34
N ALA A 292 -13.54 -11.13 -15.31
CA ALA A 292 -13.36 -12.50 -15.79
C ALA A 292 -13.75 -13.56 -14.75
N HIS A 293 -13.73 -13.21 -13.45
CA HIS A 293 -13.94 -14.13 -12.31
C HIS A 293 -14.90 -13.55 -11.24
N PRO A 294 -16.12 -13.10 -11.59
CA PRO A 294 -16.95 -12.27 -10.70
C PRO A 294 -17.46 -13.02 -9.48
N ASP A 295 -17.76 -14.31 -9.60
CA ASP A 295 -18.29 -15.14 -8.51
C ASP A 295 -17.17 -15.70 -7.59
N GLU A 296 -15.90 -15.48 -7.94
CA GLU A 296 -14.74 -16.06 -7.25
C GLU A 296 -13.80 -14.99 -6.67
N THR A 297 -14.07 -13.71 -6.93
CA THR A 297 -13.15 -12.61 -6.62
C THR A 297 -13.76 -11.65 -5.61
N LEU A 298 -13.00 -11.35 -4.56
CA LEU A 298 -13.28 -10.29 -3.58
C LEU A 298 -12.27 -9.15 -3.76
N ILE A 299 -12.74 -7.93 -3.93
CA ILE A 299 -11.90 -6.73 -3.90
C ILE A 299 -12.34 -5.85 -2.73
N VAL A 300 -11.39 -5.53 -1.86
CA VAL A 300 -11.57 -4.58 -0.75
C VAL A 300 -10.63 -3.41 -0.97
N VAL A 301 -11.14 -2.19 -0.91
CA VAL A 301 -10.36 -0.95 -1.01
C VAL A 301 -10.55 -0.17 0.28
N THR A 302 -9.46 0.25 0.90
CA THR A 302 -9.49 1.03 2.14
C THR A 302 -8.26 1.91 2.28
N ALA A 303 -8.18 2.60 3.42
CA ALA A 303 -7.03 3.36 3.86
C ALA A 303 -6.72 2.99 5.31
N ASP A 304 -5.47 3.18 5.72
CA ASP A 304 -5.02 2.96 7.08
C ASP A 304 -5.28 4.20 7.97
N HIS A 305 -5.13 5.40 7.41
CA HIS A 305 -5.50 6.70 7.96
C HIS A 305 -5.65 7.78 6.87
N GLU A 306 -5.89 9.03 7.30
CA GLU A 306 -5.75 10.23 6.45
C GLU A 306 -4.42 10.91 6.75
N THR A 307 -3.84 11.60 5.77
CA THR A 307 -2.58 12.34 5.96
C THR A 307 -2.60 13.74 5.36
N GLY A 308 -2.27 14.73 6.19
CA GLY A 308 -2.09 16.13 5.79
C GLY A 308 -3.31 17.02 6.05
N GLY A 309 -4.46 16.46 6.44
CA GLY A 309 -5.69 17.21 6.62
C GLY A 309 -6.20 17.78 5.30
N MET A 310 -6.10 17.02 4.21
CA MET A 310 -6.38 17.51 2.86
C MET A 310 -7.86 17.94 2.74
N GLY A 311 -8.06 19.20 2.38
CA GLY A 311 -9.38 19.80 2.15
C GLY A 311 -9.43 20.54 0.82
N SER A 312 -10.62 20.57 0.21
CA SER A 312 -10.91 21.42 -0.95
C SER A 312 -11.93 22.48 -0.52
N GLU A 313 -11.57 23.75 -0.63
CA GLU A 313 -12.43 24.87 -0.27
C GLU A 313 -12.61 25.83 -1.45
N THR A 314 -13.80 26.41 -1.56
CA THR A 314 -14.02 27.53 -2.48
C THR A 314 -13.64 28.82 -1.77
N MET A 315 -12.55 29.45 -2.19
CA MET A 315 -12.16 30.75 -1.66
C MET A 315 -12.98 31.86 -2.31
N PRO A 316 -13.65 32.74 -1.52
CA PRO A 316 -14.21 33.97 -2.04
C PRO A 316 -13.11 34.81 -2.68
N SER A 317 -13.39 35.41 -3.83
CA SER A 317 -12.44 36.15 -4.68
C SER A 317 -11.71 37.34 -4.01
N ALA A 318 -12.00 37.65 -2.74
CA ALA A 318 -11.42 38.75 -1.98
C ALA A 318 -10.25 38.36 -1.05
N MET A 319 -9.92 37.07 -0.90
CA MET A 319 -8.71 36.63 -0.19
C MET A 319 -7.73 36.02 -1.19
N THR A 320 -6.65 36.75 -1.50
CA THR A 320 -5.53 36.24 -2.30
C THR A 320 -4.74 35.19 -1.52
N SER A 321 -5.24 33.95 -1.52
CA SER A 321 -4.43 32.76 -1.26
C SER A 321 -4.96 31.59 -2.10
N ILE A 322 -4.05 31.01 -2.89
CA ILE A 322 -4.10 29.71 -3.58
C ILE A 322 -5.50 29.09 -3.74
N SER A 323 -6.21 29.49 -4.79
CA SER A 323 -7.41 28.77 -5.26
C SER A 323 -6.99 27.43 -5.88
N THR A 324 -7.68 26.34 -5.53
CA THR A 324 -7.51 24.99 -6.10
C THR A 324 -7.54 25.03 -7.64
N THR A 325 -8.45 25.81 -8.22
CA THR A 325 -8.53 26.01 -9.68
C THR A 325 -7.31 26.73 -10.23
N THR A 326 -6.74 27.69 -9.49
CA THR A 326 -5.51 28.40 -9.89
C THR A 326 -4.27 27.53 -9.74
N THR A 327 -4.17 26.68 -8.71
CA THR A 327 -3.06 25.73 -8.55
C THR A 327 -3.10 24.65 -9.63
N ILE A 328 -4.27 24.04 -9.83
CA ILE A 328 -4.50 23.03 -10.88
C ILE A 328 -4.26 23.62 -12.29
N ARG A 329 -4.71 24.85 -12.57
CA ARG A 329 -4.41 25.54 -13.84
C ARG A 329 -2.97 26.06 -13.94
N ARG A 330 -2.28 26.35 -12.84
CA ARG A 330 -0.85 26.72 -12.84
C ARG A 330 0.01 25.53 -13.27
N PHE A 331 -0.32 24.32 -12.85
CA PHE A 331 0.33 23.11 -13.35
C PHE A 331 0.13 22.89 -14.86
N GLN A 332 -1.03 23.24 -15.43
CA GLN A 332 -1.21 23.23 -16.89
C GLN A 332 -0.23 24.17 -17.62
N ARG A 333 0.07 25.35 -17.06
CA ARG A 333 1.02 26.29 -17.69
C ARG A 333 2.47 25.84 -17.62
N MET A 334 2.87 25.07 -16.60
CA MET A 334 4.25 24.56 -16.51
C MET A 334 4.55 23.48 -17.56
N ASN A 335 3.58 22.61 -17.88
CA ASN A 335 3.76 21.59 -18.94
C ASN A 335 3.81 22.18 -20.35
N PHE A 336 3.19 23.34 -20.59
CA PHE A 336 3.17 23.97 -21.93
C PHE A 336 4.35 24.91 -22.21
N LEU A 337 5.13 25.32 -21.21
CA LEU A 337 6.20 26.33 -21.38
C LEU A 337 7.63 25.78 -21.31
N THR A 338 7.83 24.50 -21.01
CA THR A 338 9.20 23.95 -20.84
C THR A 338 9.77 23.30 -22.10
N ILE A 339 9.56 23.91 -23.28
CA ILE A 339 10.29 23.63 -24.54
C ILE A 339 10.82 24.92 -25.20
N ALA A 340 10.59 26.10 -24.64
CA ALA A 340 11.13 27.34 -25.18
C ALA A 340 12.13 27.99 -24.22
N GLU A 341 13.39 27.94 -24.65
CA GLU A 341 14.49 28.88 -24.37
C GLU A 341 15.39 28.65 -23.15
N VAL A 342 16.67 28.73 -23.50
CA VAL A 342 17.88 28.51 -22.73
C VAL A 342 18.46 29.89 -22.35
N SER A 343 18.70 30.09 -21.04
CA SER A 343 19.67 31.04 -20.41
C SER A 343 19.29 32.54 -20.29
N PRO A 344 19.99 33.35 -19.44
CA PRO A 344 20.29 33.16 -18.02
C PRO A 344 19.94 34.38 -17.13
N ALA A 345 20.13 34.20 -15.82
CA ALA A 345 20.37 35.20 -14.77
C ALA A 345 19.17 35.97 -14.19
N VAL A 346 18.84 35.66 -12.92
CA VAL A 346 18.68 36.66 -11.85
C VAL A 346 19.07 36.02 -10.52
N ALA A 347 20.04 36.61 -9.83
CA ALA A 347 20.41 36.29 -8.45
C ALA A 347 19.42 36.95 -7.47
N VAL A 348 19.02 36.23 -6.42
CA VAL A 348 18.29 36.79 -5.26
C VAL A 348 18.88 36.18 -3.98
N PRO A 349 19.08 36.97 -2.90
CA PRO A 349 20.13 36.71 -1.93
C PRO A 349 19.71 35.78 -0.79
N THR A 350 20.72 35.12 -0.23
CA THR A 350 20.68 34.35 1.02
C THR A 350 20.43 35.26 2.22
N VAL A 351 19.42 34.93 3.02
CA VAL A 351 19.31 35.36 4.41
C VAL A 351 19.33 34.11 5.27
N GLY A 352 20.43 33.93 6.00
CA GLY A 352 20.59 32.86 6.96
C GLY A 352 19.84 33.15 8.26
N THR A 353 19.39 32.09 8.92
CA THR A 353 19.26 32.07 10.37
C THR A 353 19.65 30.70 10.88
N THR A 354 20.70 30.71 11.69
CA THR A 354 21.24 29.60 12.47
C THR A 354 20.31 29.23 13.62
N TRP A 355 20.11 27.94 13.86
CA TRP A 355 19.70 27.41 15.15
C TRP A 355 20.64 26.27 15.55
N LYS A 356 21.37 26.47 16.67
CA LYS A 356 22.19 25.46 17.35
C LYS A 356 21.61 25.17 18.72
N ASN A 357 21.41 23.88 18.99
CA ASN A 357 21.48 23.12 20.24
C ASN A 357 20.65 23.55 21.47
N SER A 358 19.88 22.61 22.04
CA SER A 358 20.39 21.62 23.02
C SER A 358 19.25 20.90 23.76
N SER A 359 19.38 19.59 23.97
CA SER A 359 19.25 18.96 25.30
C SER A 359 19.57 17.47 25.23
N LYS A 360 20.51 17.05 26.08
CA LYS A 360 20.83 15.66 26.41
C LYS A 360 19.86 15.19 27.49
N ILE A 361 19.34 13.97 27.38
CA ILE A 361 18.93 13.18 28.55
C ILE A 361 19.50 11.77 28.37
N ASN A 362 20.19 11.33 29.41
CA ASN A 362 20.85 10.04 29.56
C ASN A 362 19.95 9.17 30.45
N SER A 363 19.74 7.90 30.12
CA SER A 363 19.37 6.89 31.12
C SER A 363 19.71 5.49 30.64
N ASP A 364 20.69 4.90 31.31
CA ASP A 364 21.06 3.49 31.30
C ASP A 364 19.96 2.61 31.91
N SER A 365 19.82 1.41 31.37
CA SER A 365 19.45 0.12 31.99
C SER A 365 18.96 -0.79 30.87
N GLY A 366 19.22 -2.09 30.78
CA GLY A 366 19.91 -3.07 31.58
C GLY A 366 19.58 -4.41 30.89
N HIS A 367 20.58 -5.24 30.62
CA HIS A 367 20.41 -6.52 29.94
C HIS A 367 19.49 -7.48 30.71
N MET A 368 18.65 -8.23 29.99
CA MET A 368 18.33 -9.61 30.36
C MET A 368 18.02 -10.46 29.12
N SER A 369 18.80 -11.54 29.01
CA SER A 369 18.68 -12.63 28.04
C SER A 369 17.58 -13.60 28.49
N LEU A 370 16.81 -14.16 27.55
CA LEU A 370 16.14 -15.45 27.72
C LEU A 370 15.98 -16.15 26.36
N SER A 371 16.19 -17.47 26.39
CA SER A 371 16.40 -18.40 25.29
C SER A 371 15.18 -19.30 25.03
N HIS A 372 15.11 -19.83 23.80
CA HIS A 372 14.33 -21.00 23.29
C HIS A 372 12.89 -20.68 22.81
N LEU A 373 12.38 -21.09 21.63
CA LEU A 373 12.39 -22.37 20.89
C LEU A 373 12.11 -22.13 19.40
N ASN A 374 12.74 -22.93 18.52
CA ASN A 374 12.61 -22.90 17.06
C ASN A 374 11.21 -23.31 16.55
N ARG A 375 10.52 -22.38 15.87
CA ARG A 375 9.54 -22.60 14.79
C ARG A 375 9.75 -21.50 13.74
N PRO A 376 9.53 -21.73 12.43
CA PRO A 376 9.70 -20.68 11.43
C PRO A 376 8.77 -19.50 11.75
N PRO A 377 9.26 -18.24 11.67
CA PRO A 377 8.52 -17.05 12.05
C PRO A 377 7.59 -16.65 10.91
N CYS A 378 6.42 -17.27 10.88
CA CYS A 378 5.32 -16.87 10.01
C CYS A 378 4.02 -17.04 10.79
#